data_AF-A0A426UNU0-F1
#
_entry.id   AF-A0A426UNU0-F1
#
_cell.length_a   1.000
_cell.length_b   1.000
_cell.length_c   1.000
_cell.angle_alpha   90.00
_cell.angle_beta   90.00
_cell.angle_gamma   90.00
#
_symmetry.space_group_name_H-M   'P 1'
#
loop_
_entity.id
_entity.type
_entity.pdbx_description
1 polymer ?
#
loop_
_entity_poly.entity_id
_entity_poly.type
_entity_poly.pdbx_seq_one_letter_code
_entity_poly.pdbx_strand_id
1 'polypeptide(L)' 'MRHGLPTIAARNTALFGMAGELPPIVISDLFGVHRNTANQWAALAQDSWANYLAALRKIK' A
#
# COMPACT_ATOMS: atom_id res chain seq x y z
N MET A 1 17.04 12.13 -3.16
CA MET A 1 17.02 11.12 -4.25
C MET A 1 18.38 10.42 -4.39
N ARG A 2 19.03 10.01 -3.28
CA ARG A 2 20.46 9.61 -3.23
C ARG A 2 20.71 8.14 -3.62
N HIS A 3 19.66 7.32 -3.80
CA HIS A 3 19.77 5.86 -4.02
C HIS A 3 18.93 5.36 -5.21
N GLY A 4 18.57 6.24 -6.15
CA GLY A 4 17.91 5.84 -7.41
C GLY A 4 16.44 5.39 -7.31
N LEU A 5 15.92 5.08 -6.11
CA LEU A 5 14.51 4.81 -5.92
C LEU A 5 13.72 6.13 -5.90
N PRO A 6 12.70 6.31 -6.75
CA PRO A 6 11.83 7.47 -6.69
C PRO A 6 11.26 7.57 -5.28
N THR A 7 11.43 8.71 -4.61
CA THR A 7 11.04 8.90 -3.20
C THR A 7 9.59 8.48 -2.94
N ILE A 8 8.71 8.72 -3.93
CA ILE A 8 7.30 8.34 -3.89
C ILE A 8 7.13 6.81 -3.96
N ALA A 9 7.86 6.13 -4.84
CA ALA A 9 7.78 4.67 -4.97
C ALA A 9 8.24 3.98 -3.69
N ALA A 10 9.39 4.40 -3.14
CA ALA A 10 9.90 3.87 -1.87
C ALA A 10 8.91 4.11 -0.71
N ARG A 11 8.32 5.31 -0.64
CA ARG A 11 7.29 5.65 0.36
C ARG A 11 6.06 4.75 0.21
N ASN A 12 5.56 4.56 -1.01
CA ASN A 12 4.38 3.74 -1.26
C ASN A 12 4.63 2.27 -0.91
N THR A 13 5.81 1.73 -1.23
CA THR A 13 6.20 0.37 -0.85
C THR A 13 6.24 0.20 0.66
N ALA A 14 6.86 1.13 1.39
CA ALA A 14 6.90 1.08 2.85
C ALA A 14 5.49 1.18 3.47
N LEU A 15 4.65 2.07 2.95
CA LEU A 15 3.25 2.21 3.36
C LEU A 15 2.47 0.90 3.18
N PHE A 16 2.62 0.24 2.03
CA PHE A 16 1.93 -1.02 1.74
C PHE A 16 2.41 -2.17 2.62
N GLY A 17 3.71 -2.26 2.90
CA GLY A 17 4.24 -3.22 3.88
C GLY A 17 3.62 -3.03 5.27
N MET A 18 3.61 -1.79 5.77
CA MET A 18 3.01 -1.45 7.07
C MET A 18 1.50 -1.73 7.11
N ALA A 19 0.76 -1.47 6.03
CA ALA A 19 -0.67 -1.75 5.94
C ALA A 19 -1.00 -3.26 5.97
N GLY A 20 -0.04 -4.13 5.63
CA GLY A 20 -0.17 -5.58 5.76
C GLY A 20 0.04 -6.09 7.20
N GLU A 21 0.78 -5.35 8.02
CA GLU A 21 1.22 -5.79 9.35
C GLU A 21 0.46 -5.11 10.51
N LEU A 22 -0.06 -3.90 10.29
CA LEU A 22 -0.69 -3.09 11.34
C LEU A 22 -2.22 -3.02 11.19
N PRO A 23 -2.98 -2.96 12.29
CA PRO A 23 -4.41 -2.73 12.24
C PRO A 23 -4.76 -1.38 11.58
N PRO A 24 -5.86 -1.29 10.80
CA PRO A 24 -6.25 -0.05 10.10
C PRO A 24 -6.41 1.19 10.99
N ILE A 25 -6.78 1.03 12.26
CA ILE A 25 -6.88 2.14 13.22
C ILE A 25 -5.51 2.76 13.56
N VAL A 26 -4.46 1.93 13.64
CA VAL A 26 -3.10 2.41 13.90
C VAL A 26 -2.58 3.16 12.66
N ILE A 27 -2.89 2.65 11.46
CA ILE A 27 -2.56 3.31 10.19
C ILE A 27 -3.29 4.65 10.05
N SER A 28 -4.58 4.73 10.40
CA SER A 28 -5.33 5.99 10.33
C SER A 28 -4.73 7.06 11.22
N ASP A 29 -4.36 6.70 12.45
CA ASP A 29 -3.81 7.63 13.42
C ASP A 29 -2.38 8.06 13.03
N LEU A 30 -1.55 7.12 12.56
CA LEU A 30 -0.16 7.38 12.19
C LEU A 30 -0.04 8.28 10.95
N PHE A 31 -0.91 8.10 9.95
CA PHE A 31 -0.83 8.81 8.68
C PHE A 31 -1.89 9.90 8.50
N GLY A 32 -2.76 10.10 9.49
CA GLY A 32 -3.82 11.11 9.44
C GLY A 32 -4.85 10.87 8.33
N VAL A 33 -5.07 9.60 7.95
CA VAL A 33 -6.01 9.22 6.90
C VAL A 33 -7.33 8.74 7.49
N HIS A 34 -8.41 8.90 6.74
CA HIS A 34 -9.71 8.39 7.16
C HIS A 34 -9.69 6.86 7.37
N ARG A 35 -10.40 6.35 8.37
CA ARG A 35 -10.44 4.91 8.72
C ARG A 35 -10.80 4.03 7.51
N ASN A 36 -11.73 4.46 6.67
CA ASN A 36 -12.10 3.73 5.45
C ASN A 36 -10.95 3.62 4.45
N THR A 37 -10.10 4.64 4.34
CA THR A 37 -8.91 4.61 3.48
C THR A 37 -7.89 3.60 4.01
N ALA A 38 -7.66 3.57 5.33
CA ALA A 38 -6.78 2.59 5.95
C ALA A 38 -7.31 1.15 5.77
N ASN A 39 -8.62 0.93 5.87
CA ASN A 39 -9.25 -0.36 5.59
C ASN A 39 -9.02 -0.82 4.14
N GLN A 40 -9.15 0.09 3.17
CA GLN A 40 -8.88 -0.22 1.77
C GLN A 40 -7.41 -0.58 1.54
N TRP A 41 -6.48 0.13 2.17
CA TRP A 41 -5.05 -0.19 2.08
C TRP A 41 -4.72 -1.55 2.68
N ALA A 42 -5.29 -1.89 3.84
CA ALA A 42 -5.13 -3.22 4.43
C ALA A 42 -5.68 -4.33 3.52
N ALA A 43 -6.85 -4.11 2.91
CA ALA A 43 -7.41 -5.04 1.94
C ALA A 43 -6.48 -5.22 0.72
N LEU A 44 -5.94 -4.13 0.18
CA LEU A 44 -5.01 -4.19 -0.96
C LEU A 44 -3.64 -4.80 -0.59
N ALA A 45 -3.16 -4.60 0.64
CA ALA A 45 -1.89 -5.15 1.13
C ALA A 45 -1.98 -6.66 1.42
N GLN A 46 -3.16 -7.13 1.83
CA GLN A 46 -3.48 -8.54 2.05
C GLN A 46 -3.98 -9.24 0.78
N ASP A 47 -4.47 -8.48 -0.22
CA ASP A 47 -4.87 -9.03 -1.52
C ASP A 47 -3.65 -9.55 -2.27
N SER A 48 -3.83 -10.68 -2.95
CA SER A 48 -2.73 -11.32 -3.65
C SER A 48 -2.23 -10.39 -4.76
N TRP A 49 -0.93 -10.09 -4.76
CA TRP A 49 -0.27 -9.37 -5.85
C TRP A 49 -0.49 -10.05 -7.22
N ALA A 50 -0.89 -11.32 -7.23
CA ALA A 50 -1.31 -12.06 -8.41
C ALA A 50 -2.50 -11.42 -9.13
N ASN A 51 -3.50 -10.92 -8.40
CA ASN A 51 -4.67 -10.26 -9.00
C ASN A 51 -4.29 -8.93 -9.65
N TYR A 52 -3.45 -8.15 -8.98
CA TYR A 52 -2.91 -6.91 -9.53
C TYR A 52 -2.04 -7.17 -10.77
N LEU A 53 -1.11 -8.13 -10.72
CA LEU A 53 -0.28 -8.51 -11.87
C LEU A 53 -1.12 -9.08 -13.03
N ALA A 54 -2.19 -9.81 -12.74
CA ALA A 54 -3.13 -10.29 -13.75
C ALA A 54 -3.90 -9.14 -14.42
N ALA A 55 -4.33 -8.13 -13.65
CA ALA A 55 -4.94 -6.93 -14.19
C ALA A 55 -3.95 -6.13 -15.07
N LEU A 56 -2.69 -6.00 -14.64
CA LEU A 56 -1.65 -5.31 -15.39
C LEU A 56 -1.31 -6.01 -16.71
N ARG A 57 -1.30 -7.35 -16.73
CA ARG A 57 -1.12 -8.15 -17.96
C ARG A 57 -2.26 -7.99 -18.96
N LYS A 58 -3.47 -7.63 -18.52
CA LYS A 58 -4.63 -7.40 -19.41
C LYS A 58 -4.62 -6.04 -20.10
N ILE A 59 -3.77 -5.11 -19.65
CA ILE A 59 -3.68 -3.74 -20.20
C ILE A 59 -2.63 -3.66 -21.34
N LYS A 60 -1.97 -4.78 -21.65
CA LYS A 60 -1.00 -4.90 -22.74
C LYS A 60 -1.61 -5.62 -23.93
#